data_AF-A0A1I7VZW2-F1
#
_entry.id   AF-A0A1I7VZW2-F1
#
_cell.length_a   1.000
_cell.length_b   1.000
_cell.length_c   1.000
_cell.angle_alpha   90.00
_cell.angle_beta   90.00
_cell.angle_gamma   90.00
#
_symmetry.space_group_name_H-M   'P 1'
#
loop_
_entity.id
_entity.type
_entity.pdbx_description
1 polymer ?
#
loop_
_entity_poly.entity_id
_entity_poly.type
_entity_poly.pdbx_seq_one_letter_code
_entity_poly.pdbx_strand_id
1 'polypeptide(L)'
;MKGANDIQWFLFIDADMGVINPNHLIEEWIDNNVNLILYNRIFNHEVMAGSYLAKNTPYSRKFLRFWASYELTLRFPIFGSDNGAIH
;
A
#
# COMPACT_ATOMS: atom_id res chain seq x y z
N MET A 1 15.52 5.45 -19.17
CA MET A 1 14.73 5.38 -17.93
C MET A 1 13.32 5.81 -18.28
N LYS A 2 12.30 5.05 -17.86
CA LYS A 2 10.89 5.44 -18.03
C LYS A 2 10.64 6.74 -17.26
N GLY A 3 9.89 7.67 -17.85
CA GLY A 3 9.50 8.90 -17.17
C GLY A 3 8.45 8.63 -16.10
N ALA A 4 8.23 9.58 -15.18
CA ALA A 4 7.18 9.46 -14.15
C ALA A 4 5.78 9.22 -14.74
N ASN A 5 5.55 9.67 -15.99
CA ASN A 5 4.30 9.49 -16.71
C ASN A 5 4.11 8.08 -17.29
N ASP A 6 5.17 7.26 -17.36
CA ASP A 6 5.10 5.87 -17.86
C ASP A 6 4.83 4.86 -16.73
N ILE A 7 4.80 5.31 -15.47
CA ILE A 7 4.56 4.47 -14.31
C ILE A 7 3.05 4.28 -14.14
N GLN A 8 2.59 3.04 -14.23
CA GLN A 8 1.18 2.68 -14.07
C GLN A 8 0.83 2.30 -12.63
N TRP A 9 1.76 1.66 -11.92
CA TRP A 9 1.61 1.16 -10.56
C TRP A 9 2.88 1.40 -9.76
N PHE A 10 2.71 1.68 -8.48
CA PHE A 10 3.76 1.75 -7.48
C PHE A 10 3.59 0.58 -6.52
N LEU A 11 4.66 -0.17 -6.29
CA LEU A 11 4.73 -1.20 -5.27
C LEU A 11 5.54 -0.64 -4.10
N PHE A 12 4.86 -0.41 -2.97
CA PHE A 12 5.50 -0.07 -1.70
C PHE A 12 5.79 -1.36 -0.92
N ILE A 13 6.99 -1.45 -0.35
CA ILE A 13 7.45 -2.63 0.41
C ILE A 13 8.29 -2.14 1.59
N ASP A 14 7.95 -2.58 2.79
CA ASP A 14 8.75 -2.39 4.00
C ASP A 14 10.09 -3.11 3.93
N ALA A 15 11.09 -2.56 4.61
CA ALA A 15 12.47 -3.04 4.52
C ALA A 15 12.68 -4.47 5.05
N ASP A 16 11.76 -5.00 5.85
CA ASP A 16 11.79 -6.34 6.43
C ASP A 16 10.94 -7.36 5.64
N MET A 17 10.44 -7.00 4.46
CA MET A 17 9.73 -7.91 3.57
C MET A 17 10.65 -8.57 2.53
N GLY A 18 10.40 -9.85 2.26
CA GLY A 18 11.14 -10.65 1.28
C GLY A 18 10.24 -11.31 0.24
N VAL A 19 10.78 -11.51 -0.97
CA VAL A 19 10.13 -12.30 -2.02
C VAL A 19 10.28 -13.79 -1.71
N ILE A 20 9.17 -14.47 -1.45
CA ILE A 20 9.17 -15.92 -1.11
C ILE A 20 9.06 -16.82 -2.34
N ASN A 21 8.47 -16.33 -3.43
CA ASN A 21 8.26 -17.11 -4.66
C ASN A 21 8.60 -16.27 -5.89
N PRO A 22 9.85 -16.31 -6.37
CA PRO A 22 10.29 -15.52 -7.51
C PRO A 22 9.81 -16.06 -8.87
N ASN A 23 9.06 -17.18 -8.90
CA ASN A 23 8.53 -17.76 -10.12
C ASN A 23 7.18 -17.15 -10.54
N HIS A 24 6.58 -16.28 -9.70
CA HIS A 24 5.35 -15.56 -10.02
C HIS A 24 5.62 -14.08 -10.20
N LEU A 25 4.88 -13.47 -11.12
CA LEU A 25 4.93 -12.05 -11.40
C LEU A 25 3.96 -11.30 -10.48
N ILE A 26 4.30 -10.07 -10.09
CA ILE A 26 3.41 -9.25 -9.25
C ILE A 26 2.14 -8.85 -10.02
N GLU A 27 2.24 -8.76 -11.34
CA GLU A 27 1.16 -8.43 -12.27
C GLU A 27 0.00 -9.44 -12.23
N GLU A 28 0.24 -10.68 -11.80
CA GLU A 28 -0.81 -11.70 -11.60
C GLU A 28 -1.83 -11.26 -10.53
N TRP A 29 -1.41 -10.39 -9.60
CA TRP A 29 -2.23 -9.91 -8.49
C TRP A 29 -2.83 -8.53 -8.73
N ILE A 30 -2.62 -7.94 -9.91
CA ILE A 30 -3.16 -6.62 -10.26
C ILE A 30 -4.63 -6.74 -10.72
N ASP A 31 -5.52 -6.04 -10.04
CA ASP A 31 -6.87 -5.72 -10.53
C ASP A 31 -6.90 -4.30 -11.09
N ASN A 32 -7.12 -4.18 -12.41
CA ASN A 32 -7.16 -2.88 -13.08
C ASN A 32 -8.42 -2.05 -12.78
N ASN A 33 -9.44 -2.63 -12.13
CA ASN A 33 -10.68 -1.95 -11.77
C ASN A 33 -10.56 -1.17 -10.46
N VAL A 34 -9.48 -1.37 -9.68
CA VAL A 34 -9.23 -0.68 -8.42
C VAL A 34 -8.07 0.30 -8.53
N ASN A 35 -7.97 1.21 -7.55
CA ASN A 35 -6.89 2.19 -7.46
C ASN A 35 -5.79 1.77 -6.47
N LEU A 36 -6.15 0.98 -5.45
CA LEU A 36 -5.29 0.51 -4.38
C LEU A 36 -5.56 -0.97 -4.15
N ILE A 37 -4.51 -1.74 -3.93
CA ILE A 37 -4.59 -3.14 -3.53
C ILE A 37 -3.83 -3.26 -2.22
N LEU A 38 -4.58 -3.61 -1.19
CA LEU A 38 -4.11 -3.90 0.16
C LEU A 38 -4.32 -5.39 0.42
N TYR A 39 -3.74 -5.91 1.49
CA TYR A 39 -3.91 -7.31 1.87
C TYR A 39 -4.08 -7.47 3.37
N ASN A 40 -4.64 -8.61 3.76
CA ASN A 40 -4.80 -8.96 5.16
C ASN A 40 -3.54 -9.68 5.68
N ARG A 41 -3.10 -9.33 6.89
CA ARG A 41 -2.09 -10.09 7.63
C ARG A 41 -2.59 -11.51 7.90
N ILE A 42 -1.69 -12.48 7.77
CA ILE A 42 -2.02 -13.90 7.94
C ILE A 42 -2.45 -14.24 9.38
N PHE A 43 -1.91 -13.54 10.38
CA PHE A 43 -2.06 -13.92 11.79
C PHE A 43 -3.21 -13.21 12.54
N ASN A 44 -3.74 -12.09 12.03
CA ASN A 44 -4.82 -11.35 12.69
C ASN A 44 -5.87 -10.76 11.73
N HIS A 45 -5.80 -11.04 10.42
CA HIS A 45 -6.74 -10.55 9.40
C HIS A 45 -6.86 -9.02 9.28
N GLU A 46 -5.93 -8.29 9.87
CA GLU A 46 -5.82 -6.84 9.79
C GLU A 46 -5.33 -6.41 8.41
N VAL A 47 -5.76 -5.24 7.92
CA VAL A 47 -5.25 -4.68 6.66
C VAL A 47 -3.83 -4.18 6.91
N MET A 48 -2.89 -4.66 6.12
CA MET A 48 -1.47 -4.37 6.32
C MET A 48 -1.05 -3.09 5.58
N ALA A 49 -0.39 -2.18 6.29
CA ALA A 49 0.18 -0.96 5.73
C ALA A 49 1.58 -1.15 5.10
N GLY A 50 2.34 -2.16 5.55
CA GLY A 50 3.75 -2.33 5.19
C GLY A 50 4.05 -2.81 3.76
N SER A 51 3.01 -3.11 2.97
CA SER A 51 3.14 -3.12 1.52
C SER A 51 1.79 -2.93 0.85
N TYR A 52 1.80 -2.37 -0.34
CA TYR A 52 0.60 -2.21 -1.16
C TYR A 52 0.96 -1.86 -2.60
N LEU A 53 0.00 -2.11 -3.50
CA LEU A 53 0.05 -1.59 -4.85
C LEU A 53 -0.85 -0.35 -4.96
N ALA A 54 -0.30 0.74 -5.45
CA ALA A 54 -1.03 1.97 -5.73
C ALA A 54 -0.97 2.29 -7.22
N LYS A 55 -2.12 2.31 -7.88
CA LYS A 55 -2.25 2.73 -9.28
C LYS A 55 -1.91 4.21 -9.39
N ASN A 56 -1.23 4.63 -10.45
CA ASN A 56 -0.90 6.03 -10.68
C ASN A 56 -2.13 6.83 -11.14
N THR A 57 -3.03 7.12 -10.21
CA THR A 57 -4.25 7.89 -10.47
C THR A 57 -4.35 9.07 -9.50
N PRO A 58 -5.15 10.10 -9.84
CA PRO A 58 -5.47 11.17 -8.89
C PRO A 58 -6.09 10.65 -7.59
N TYR A 59 -6.86 9.56 -7.65
CA TYR A 59 -7.49 8.95 -6.48
C TYR A 59 -6.45 8.40 -5.51
N SER A 60 -5.52 7.56 -5.99
CA SER A 60 -4.48 6.98 -5.12
C SER A 60 -3.63 8.05 -4.46
N ARG A 61 -3.26 9.11 -5.19
CA ARG A 61 -2.53 10.24 -4.61
C ARG A 61 -3.33 10.96 -3.53
N LYS A 62 -4.64 11.15 -3.73
CA LYS A 62 -5.52 11.77 -2.74
C LYS A 62 -5.65 10.88 -1.50
N PHE A 63 -5.84 9.57 -1.68
CA PHE A 63 -5.93 8.60 -0.60
C PHE A 63 -4.65 8.58 0.23
N LEU A 64 -3.49 8.40 -0.39
CA LEU A 64 -2.21 8.32 0.33
C LEU A 64 -1.89 9.59 1.12
N ARG A 65 -2.19 10.77 0.55
CA ARG A 65 -2.06 12.05 1.27
C ARG A 65 -3.02 12.16 2.45
N PHE A 66 -4.27 11.75 2.26
CA PHE A 66 -5.25 11.73 3.34
C PHE A 66 -4.81 10.80 4.46
N TRP A 67 -4.42 9.57 4.13
CA TRP A 67 -3.99 8.56 5.09
C TRP A 67 -2.79 9.03 5.92
N ALA A 68 -1.74 9.55 5.26
CA ALA A 68 -0.59 10.14 5.94
C ALA A 68 -0.95 11.35 6.82
N SER A 69 -1.93 12.18 6.40
CA SER A 69 -2.38 13.31 7.22
C SER A 69 -3.24 12.87 8.39
N TYR A 70 -4.05 11.81 8.19
CA TYR A 70 -4.98 11.29 9.19
C TYR A 70 -4.24 10.63 10.35
N GLU A 71 -3.13 9.97 10.08
CA GLU A 71 -2.21 9.42 11.09
C GLU A 71 -1.89 10.46 12.19
N LEU A 72 -1.56 11.70 11.80
CA LEU A 72 -1.22 12.79 12.72
C LEU A 72 -2.38 13.26 13.59
N THR A 73 -3.62 12.86 13.26
CA THR A 73 -4.83 13.23 14.02
C THR A 73 -5.20 12.19 15.07
N LEU A 74 -4.58 11.01 15.05
CA LEU A 74 -4.87 9.93 15.99
C LEU A 74 -4.41 10.34 17.40
N ARG A 75 -5.34 10.29 18.36
CA ARG A 75 -5.10 10.69 19.75
C ARG A 75 -4.18 9.73 20.51
N PHE A 76 -3.90 8.56 19.95
CA PHE A 76 -3.13 7.50 20.58
C PHE A 76 -2.04 7.02 19.61
N PRO A 77 -0.76 7.38 19.84
CA PRO A 77 0.35 6.98 18.98
C PRO A 77 0.70 5.48 19.05
N ILE A 78 -0.09 4.68 19.76
CA ILE A 78 0.21 3.28 20.12
C ILE A 78 -0.28 2.27 19.08
N PHE A 79 -1.00 2.70 18.04
CA PHE A 79 -1.63 1.81 17.05
C PHE A 79 -0.74 1.49 15.84
N GLY A 80 0.57 1.74 15.91
CA GLY A 80 1.49 1.39 14.83
C GLY A 80 1.42 2.35 13.65
N SER A 81 1.43 3.67 13.92
CA SER A 81 1.60 4.73 12.91
C SER A 81 0.56 4.63 11.78
N ASP A 82 1.01 4.44 10.54
CA ASP A 82 0.21 4.28 9.34
C ASP A 82 -0.74 3.06 9.40
N ASN A 83 -0.29 1.93 9.94
CA ASN A 83 -1.13 0.74 10.11
C ASN A 83 -2.33 1.04 11.02
N GLY A 84 -2.14 1.82 12.08
CA GLY A 84 -3.25 2.28 12.92
C GLY A 84 -4.20 3.23 12.19
N ALA A 85 -3.67 4.03 11.27
CA ALA A 85 -4.43 5.04 10.54
C ALA A 85 -5.25 4.49 9.36
N ILE A 86 -5.03 3.24 8.94
CA ILE A 86 -5.84 2.60 7.89
C ILE A 86 -7.08 1.87 8.45
N HIS A 87 -7.18 1.76 9.77
CA HIS A 87 -8.27 1.10 10.51
C HIS A 87 -9.23 2.09 11.17
#